data_AF-Q728K7-F1
#
_entry.id   AF-Q728K7-F1
#
_cell.length_a   1.000
_cell.length_b   1.000
_cell.length_c   1.000
_cell.angle_alpha   90.00
_cell.angle_beta   90.00
_cell.angle_gamma   90.00
#
_symmetry.space_group_name_H-M   'P 1'
#
loop_
_entity.id
_entity.type
_entity.pdbx_description
1 polymer ?
#
loop_
_entity_poly.entity_id
_entity_poly.type
_entity_poly.pdbx_seq_one_letter_code
_entity_poly.pdbx_strand_id
1 'polypeptide(L)'
;MWCVTEDGGLIAMTRIPEHEVAGWHRHVTDGAVLSVCTIPGTAGDELWVAVRREGGGMVRCCIERLDPPFDGDNLGAGYGEGDTAAVEAFFVDSGLSYRGDPVVEVGGLEHLEGRTVHLLADGAVHPPQVVAEGRVRLDRPASVIHAGLPFMSELVPMPFGVAGNEIAGGGRPMRATRARVRLHRSLGLHAGPDATRLRELSFRTARDVTGTAPSLFSGEREVTLDAMTGDSATVVLRQHDPLPCTVLAVAFDVEAGEI
;
A
#
# COMPACT_ATOMS: atom_id res chain seq x y z
N MET A 1 -19.35 1.21 0.07
CA MET A 1 -20.04 1.44 1.38
C MET A 1 -18.98 1.55 2.45
N TRP A 2 -19.11 2.51 3.37
CA TRP A 2 -18.17 2.75 4.47
C TRP A 2 -18.90 2.58 5.80
N CYS A 3 -18.25 1.94 6.77
CA CYS A 3 -18.78 1.68 8.10
C CYS A 3 -17.72 1.97 9.16
N VAL A 4 -18.13 2.62 10.25
CA VAL A 4 -17.31 2.80 11.46
C VAL A 4 -17.79 1.79 12.49
N THR A 5 -16.89 1.01 13.06
CA THR A 5 -17.20 0.01 14.10
C THR A 5 -17.20 0.65 15.49
N GLU A 6 -17.82 -0.02 16.47
CA GLU A 6 -17.90 0.47 17.86
C GLU A 6 -16.51 0.65 18.50
N ASP A 7 -15.53 -0.16 18.11
CA ASP A 7 -14.14 -0.08 18.54
C ASP A 7 -13.30 0.95 17.76
N GLY A 8 -13.91 1.72 16.86
CA GLY A 8 -13.25 2.80 16.12
C GLY A 8 -12.48 2.35 14.87
N GLY A 9 -12.74 1.15 14.36
CA GLY A 9 -12.23 0.68 13.08
C GLY A 9 -13.00 1.23 11.89
N LEU A 10 -12.34 1.32 10.73
CA LEU A 10 -12.95 1.68 9.46
C LEU A 10 -13.01 0.45 8.54
N ILE A 11 -14.20 0.12 8.08
CA ILE A 11 -14.45 -1.01 7.19
C ILE A 11 -15.14 -0.49 5.93
N ALA A 12 -14.76 -1.05 4.78
CA ALA A 12 -15.39 -0.76 3.51
C ALA A 12 -15.79 -2.02 2.75
N MET A 13 -16.86 -1.87 1.97
CA MET A 13 -17.28 -2.84 0.96
C MET A 13 -17.23 -2.18 -0.41
N THR A 14 -16.40 -2.74 -1.29
CA THR A 14 -16.42 -2.47 -2.72
C THR A 14 -17.40 -3.44 -3.37
N ARG A 15 -18.34 -2.92 -4.17
CA ARG A 15 -19.36 -3.71 -4.84
C ARG A 15 -19.48 -3.28 -6.29
N ILE A 16 -19.44 -4.25 -7.20
CA ILE A 16 -19.74 -4.07 -8.62
C ILE A 16 -20.96 -4.95 -8.93
N PRO A 17 -22.18 -4.38 -8.86
CA PRO A 17 -23.42 -5.15 -8.96
C PRO A 17 -23.54 -5.95 -10.26
N GLU A 18 -23.08 -5.36 -11.37
CA GLU A 18 -23.17 -5.92 -12.72
C GLU A 18 -22.30 -7.17 -12.92
N HIS A 19 -21.30 -7.36 -12.05
CA HIS A 19 -20.41 -8.51 -12.04
C HIS A 19 -20.61 -9.41 -10.82
N GLU A 20 -21.62 -9.13 -9.99
CA GLU A 20 -21.87 -9.86 -8.73
C GLU A 20 -20.65 -9.92 -7.80
N VAL A 21 -19.76 -8.93 -7.88
CA VAL A 21 -18.55 -8.86 -7.07
C VAL A 21 -18.81 -7.99 -5.84
N ALA A 22 -18.49 -8.52 -4.66
CA ALA A 22 -18.42 -7.78 -3.42
C ALA A 22 -17.17 -8.18 -2.63
N GLY A 23 -16.45 -7.19 -2.09
CA GLY A 23 -15.24 -7.40 -1.30
C GLY A 23 -15.22 -6.49 -0.08
N TRP A 24 -15.18 -7.10 1.10
CA TRP A 24 -14.96 -6.40 2.36
C TRP A 24 -13.47 -6.23 2.63
N HIS A 25 -13.10 -5.06 3.12
CA HIS A 25 -11.72 -4.75 3.49
C HIS A 25 -11.69 -3.79 4.69
N ARG A 26 -10.60 -3.87 5.46
CA ARG A 26 -10.38 -3.08 6.67
C ARG A 26 -9.34 -2.00 6.39
N HIS A 27 -9.56 -0.83 6.95
CA HIS A 27 -8.63 0.30 6.94
C HIS A 27 -8.14 0.52 8.37
N VAL A 28 -6.92 0.06 8.65
CA VAL A 28 -6.33 0.10 10.00
C VAL A 28 -5.45 1.33 10.10
N THR A 29 -5.80 2.24 11.02
CA THR A 29 -5.10 3.50 11.26
C THR A 29 -4.63 3.57 12.72
N ASP A 30 -3.62 4.39 12.99
CA ASP A 30 -3.22 4.72 14.36
C ASP A 30 -4.16 5.77 14.98
N GLY A 31 -5.22 5.27 15.61
CA GLY A 31 -6.27 6.09 16.21
C GLY A 31 -7.61 5.37 16.17
N ALA A 32 -8.65 6.07 16.64
CA ALA A 32 -10.03 5.59 16.58
C ALA A 32 -10.84 6.47 15.64
N VAL A 33 -11.44 5.88 14.61
CA VAL A 33 -12.37 6.57 13.72
C VAL A 33 -13.68 6.83 14.47
N LEU A 34 -14.09 8.10 14.49
CA LEU A 34 -15.29 8.58 15.19
C LEU A 34 -16.49 8.71 14.26
N SER A 35 -16.25 9.14 13.02
CA SER A 35 -17.29 9.39 12.03
C SER A 35 -16.71 9.36 10.63
N VAL A 36 -17.56 9.01 9.66
CA VAL A 36 -17.22 9.01 8.23
C VAL A 36 -18.38 9.60 7.42
N CYS A 37 -18.07 10.38 6.39
CA CYS A 37 -19.05 10.78 5.39
C CYS A 37 -18.41 10.84 4.01
N THR A 38 -19.24 10.73 2.99
CA THR A 38 -18.83 10.93 1.60
C THR A 38 -19.55 12.17 1.08
N ILE A 39 -18.81 13.10 0.49
CA ILE A 39 -19.36 14.31 -0.11
C ILE A 39 -18.88 14.44 -1.55
N PRO A 40 -19.64 15.10 -2.45
CA PRO A 40 -19.14 15.41 -3.77
C PRO A 40 -17.92 16.35 -3.70
N GLY A 41 -16.82 15.96 -4.32
CA GLY A 41 -15.64 16.80 -4.55
C GLY A 41 -15.51 17.26 -5.99
N THR A 42 -14.36 17.84 -6.33
CA THR A 42 -14.10 18.39 -7.68
C THR A 42 -13.72 17.32 -8.71
N ALA A 43 -13.10 16.23 -8.27
CA ALA A 43 -12.63 15.13 -9.12
C ALA A 43 -13.41 13.81 -8.92
N GLY A 44 -14.49 13.85 -8.14
CA GLY A 44 -15.26 12.67 -7.73
C GLY A 44 -15.72 12.78 -6.29
N ASP A 45 -16.33 11.72 -5.78
CA ASP A 45 -16.74 11.63 -4.38
C ASP A 45 -15.53 11.56 -3.45
N GLU A 46 -15.56 12.36 -2.39
CA GLU A 46 -14.50 12.44 -1.37
C GLU A 46 -14.95 11.80 -0.07
N LEU A 47 -14.11 10.90 0.46
CA LEU A 47 -14.31 10.34 1.79
C LEU A 47 -13.66 11.26 2.82
N TRP A 48 -14.45 11.71 3.79
CA TRP A 48 -14.00 12.47 4.93
C TRP A 48 -14.19 11.65 6.20
N VAL A 49 -13.16 11.66 7.06
CA VAL A 49 -13.08 10.84 8.26
C VAL A 49 -12.66 11.72 9.43
N ALA A 50 -13.37 11.60 10.56
CA ALA A 50 -12.95 12.17 11.83
C ALA A 50 -12.23 11.09 12.64
N VAL A 51 -10.96 11.32 13.00
CA VAL A 51 -10.11 10.34 13.70
C VAL A 51 -9.63 10.92 15.02
N ARG A 52 -9.86 10.22 16.13
CA ARG A 52 -9.23 10.53 17.41
C ARG A 52 -7.82 9.94 17.43
N ARG A 53 -6.81 10.79 17.57
CA ARG A 53 -5.40 10.40 17.62
C ARG A 53 -4.75 10.88 18.91
N GLU A 54 -3.77 10.11 19.37
CA GLU A 54 -2.98 10.41 20.57
C GLU A 54 -1.50 10.50 20.19
N GLY A 55 -0.85 11.61 20.53
CA GLY A 55 0.54 11.87 20.14
C GLY A 55 1.08 13.15 20.77
N GLY A 56 2.38 13.20 21.04
CA GLY A 56 3.01 14.38 21.67
C GLY A 56 2.40 14.78 23.02
N GLY A 57 1.78 13.84 23.74
CA GLY A 57 1.07 14.11 25.01
C GLY A 57 -0.31 14.78 24.86
N MET A 58 -0.85 14.90 23.65
CA MET A 58 -2.17 15.50 23.40
C MET A 58 -3.10 14.51 22.68
N VAL A 59 -4.39 14.62 22.99
CA VAL A 59 -5.47 13.95 22.25
C VAL A 59 -6.05 14.95 21.25
N ARG A 60 -6.12 14.57 19.98
CA ARG A 60 -6.64 15.41 18.89
C ARG A 60 -7.76 14.69 18.15
N CYS A 61 -8.70 15.46 17.63
CA CYS A 61 -9.64 15.00 16.61
C CYS A 61 -9.17 15.56 15.27
N CYS A 62 -8.62 14.71 14.42
CA CYS A 62 -8.17 15.07 13.08
C CYS A 62 -9.33 14.88 12.09
N ILE A 63 -9.53 15.85 11.21
CA ILE A 63 -10.46 15.74 10.08
C ILE A 63 -9.63 15.48 8.85
N GLU A 64 -9.79 14.30 8.26
CA GLU A 64 -8.91 13.78 7.22
C GLU A 64 -9.73 13.42 5.99
N ARG A 65 -9.14 13.64 4.81
CA ARG A 65 -9.73 13.28 3.52
C ARG A 65 -8.92 12.13 2.93
N LEU A 66 -9.58 11.06 2.51
CA LEU A 66 -8.90 10.00 1.76
C LEU A 66 -8.43 10.56 0.42
N ASP A 67 -7.16 10.32 0.10
CA ASP A 67 -6.59 10.77 -1.18
C ASP A 67 -7.32 10.09 -2.35
N PRO A 68 -7.54 10.80 -3.48
CA PRO A 68 -8.18 10.19 -4.65
C PRO A 68 -7.40 8.97 -5.16
N PRO A 69 -8.04 8.08 -5.92
CA PRO A 69 -7.36 6.92 -6.49
C PRO A 69 -6.10 7.32 -7.27
N PHE A 70 -4.97 6.73 -6.90
CA PHE A 70 -3.74 6.85 -7.66
C PHE A 70 -3.84 5.98 -8.92
N ASP A 71 -3.93 6.61 -10.09
CA ASP A 71 -3.94 5.90 -11.37
C ASP A 71 -2.57 5.90 -12.08
N GLY A 72 -1.62 6.71 -11.60
CA GLY A 72 -0.30 6.88 -12.18
C GLY A 72 -0.29 7.44 -13.61
N ASP A 73 -1.43 7.94 -14.09
CA ASP A 73 -1.63 8.59 -15.41
C ASP A 73 -2.09 10.04 -15.26
N ASN A 74 -2.89 10.34 -14.23
CA ASN A 74 -3.38 11.68 -13.89
C ASN A 74 -2.31 12.44 -13.11
N LEU A 75 -1.19 12.70 -13.78
CA LEU A 75 -0.34 13.82 -13.42
C LEU A 75 -1.15 15.09 -13.73
N GLY A 76 -1.59 15.80 -12.69
CA GLY A 76 -2.02 17.19 -12.86
C GLY A 76 -0.97 17.97 -13.65
N ALA A 77 -1.39 19.01 -14.36
CA ALA A 77 -0.69 19.75 -15.42
C ALA A 77 0.73 20.35 -15.14
N GLY A 78 1.54 19.77 -14.25
CA GLY A 78 2.88 20.22 -13.86
C GLY A 78 4.00 19.18 -14.00
N TYR A 79 3.69 17.90 -14.23
CA TYR A 79 4.71 16.86 -14.44
C TYR A 79 4.37 16.06 -15.70
N GLY A 80 5.32 16.01 -16.64
CA GLY A 80 5.10 15.41 -17.97
C GLY A 80 4.88 13.90 -17.92
N GLU A 81 4.30 13.35 -19.00
CA GLU A 81 4.17 11.90 -19.21
C GLU A 81 5.53 11.18 -18.99
N GLY A 82 5.55 10.19 -18.08
CA GLY A 82 6.70 9.31 -17.81
C GLY A 82 7.40 9.53 -16.47
N ASP A 83 8.09 8.47 -15.97
CA ASP A 83 9.05 8.30 -14.83
C ASP A 83 8.88 9.10 -13.50
N THR A 84 7.92 10.01 -13.41
CA THR A 84 7.69 10.95 -12.32
C THR A 84 6.35 10.72 -11.62
N ALA A 85 5.53 9.78 -12.09
CA ALA A 85 4.26 9.44 -11.45
C ALA A 85 4.44 8.97 -9.99
N ALA A 86 5.57 8.33 -9.67
CA ALA A 86 5.89 7.96 -8.30
C ALA A 86 6.02 9.16 -7.36
N VAL A 87 6.34 10.35 -7.88
CA VAL A 87 6.44 11.60 -7.10
C VAL A 87 5.11 11.99 -6.47
N GLU A 88 3.99 11.59 -7.08
CA GLU A 88 2.62 11.89 -6.61
C GLU A 88 2.05 10.80 -5.69
N ALA A 89 2.79 9.74 -5.40
CA ALA A 89 2.27 8.63 -4.62
C ALA A 89 2.05 9.03 -3.15
N PHE A 90 0.80 9.21 -2.76
CA PHE A 90 0.40 9.51 -1.39
C PHE A 90 -0.15 8.25 -0.70
N PHE A 91 0.75 7.43 -0.13
CA PHE A 91 0.39 6.20 0.61
C PHE A 91 0.86 6.28 2.06
N VAL A 92 0.52 7.39 2.72
CA VAL A 92 0.75 7.63 4.15
C VAL A 92 -0.58 7.92 4.84
N ASP A 93 -0.65 7.67 6.15
CA ASP A 93 -1.82 7.97 6.96
C ASP A 93 -1.66 9.32 7.69
N SER A 94 -2.74 10.09 7.84
CA SER A 94 -2.71 11.45 8.43
C SER A 94 -1.61 12.36 7.85
N GLY A 95 -1.27 12.19 6.58
CA GLY A 95 -0.11 12.84 5.98
C GLY A 95 -0.38 14.24 5.43
N LEU A 96 0.69 14.95 5.12
CA LEU A 96 0.69 16.21 4.39
C LEU A 96 1.71 16.18 3.26
N SER A 97 1.48 17.05 2.26
CA SER A 97 2.31 17.18 1.08
C SER A 97 2.93 18.56 1.02
N TYR A 98 4.25 18.64 0.89
CA TYR A 98 4.99 19.84 0.55
C TYR A 98 5.29 19.85 -0.95
N ARG A 99 5.13 21.02 -1.58
CA ARG A 99 5.48 21.26 -2.98
C ARG A 99 6.12 22.63 -3.11
N GLY A 100 7.34 22.69 -3.62
CA GLY A 100 8.04 23.95 -3.81
C GLY A 100 9.52 23.80 -4.15
N ASP A 101 10.28 24.84 -3.82
CA ASP A 101 11.74 24.82 -3.96
C ASP A 101 12.35 23.68 -3.11
N PRO A 102 13.45 23.06 -3.55
CA PRO A 102 14.04 21.95 -2.82
C PRO A 102 14.43 22.34 -1.38
N VAL A 103 13.86 21.64 -0.39
CA VAL A 103 14.14 21.86 1.04
C VAL A 103 14.69 20.59 1.69
N VAL A 104 15.52 20.78 2.72
CA VAL A 104 16.03 19.70 3.59
C VAL A 104 15.23 19.55 4.88
N GLU A 105 14.28 20.45 5.14
CA GLU A 105 13.43 20.44 6.32
C GLU A 105 12.00 20.77 5.91
N VAL A 106 11.05 19.97 6.37
CA VAL A 106 9.62 20.14 6.13
C VAL A 106 8.92 20.32 7.47
N GLY A 107 8.11 21.38 7.59
CA GLY A 107 7.28 21.67 8.76
C GLY A 107 5.80 21.41 8.51
N GLY A 108 4.95 21.85 9.44
CA GLY A 108 3.49 21.68 9.35
C GLY A 108 2.98 20.32 9.86
N LEU A 109 3.85 19.53 10.52
CA LEU A 109 3.54 18.21 11.05
C LEU A 109 3.23 18.26 12.55
N GLU A 110 2.75 19.40 13.07
CA GLU A 110 2.48 19.57 14.51
C GLU A 110 1.47 18.53 15.03
N HIS A 111 0.55 18.07 14.16
CA HIS A 111 -0.42 17.02 14.48
C HIS A 111 0.22 15.65 14.72
N LEU A 112 1.44 15.41 14.21
CA LEU A 112 2.20 14.17 14.32
C LEU A 112 3.41 14.26 15.27
N GLU A 113 3.48 15.29 16.12
CA GLU A 113 4.59 15.50 17.04
C GLU A 113 4.95 14.24 17.87
N GLY A 114 6.24 13.90 17.89
CA GLY A 114 6.77 12.73 18.61
C GLY A 114 6.45 11.38 17.96
N ARG A 115 5.77 11.36 16.81
CA ARG A 115 5.47 10.14 16.05
C ARG A 115 6.55 9.88 15.00
N THR A 116 6.80 8.61 14.70
CA THR A 116 7.60 8.21 13.54
C THR A 116 6.76 8.31 12.28
N VAL A 117 7.26 9.00 11.26
CA VAL A 117 6.60 9.18 9.98
C VAL A 117 7.39 8.54 8.86
N HIS A 118 6.67 8.03 7.86
CA HIS A 118 7.22 7.63 6.57
C HIS A 118 7.21 8.82 5.63
N LEU A 119 8.24 8.90 4.79
CA LEU A 119 8.44 10.00 3.86
C LEU A 119 8.67 9.47 2.45
N LEU A 120 7.97 10.07 1.49
CA LEU A 120 8.29 9.96 0.08
C LEU A 120 8.81 11.32 -0.40
N ALA A 121 10.04 11.34 -0.92
CA ALA A 121 10.72 12.55 -1.37
C ALA A 121 11.10 12.41 -2.85
N ASP A 122 10.52 13.25 -3.70
CA ASP A 122 10.66 13.21 -5.16
C ASP A 122 10.49 11.79 -5.73
N GLY A 123 9.51 11.05 -5.22
CA GLY A 123 9.17 9.69 -5.65
C GLY A 123 10.06 8.58 -5.11
N ALA A 124 11.06 8.90 -4.30
CA ALA A 124 11.91 7.93 -3.61
C ALA A 124 11.55 7.84 -2.12
N VAL A 125 11.56 6.62 -1.59
CA VAL A 125 11.37 6.38 -0.14
C VAL A 125 12.56 6.93 0.61
N HIS A 126 12.29 7.73 1.63
CA HIS A 126 13.29 8.23 2.56
C HIS A 126 13.20 7.46 3.89
N PRO A 127 14.33 7.24 4.60
CA PRO A 127 14.30 6.62 5.91
C PRO A 127 13.31 7.30 6.87
N PRO A 128 12.57 6.55 7.69
CA PRO A 128 11.61 7.12 8.63
C PRO A 128 12.26 8.16 9.54
N GLN A 129 11.54 9.24 9.82
CA GLN A 129 11.98 10.30 10.75
C GLN A 129 11.01 10.42 11.91
N VAL A 130 11.49 10.89 13.06
CA VAL A 130 10.63 11.27 14.18
C VAL A 130 10.34 12.75 14.05
N VAL A 131 9.05 13.12 14.14
CA VAL A 131 8.66 14.53 14.12
C VAL A 131 9.08 15.19 15.41
N ALA A 132 9.85 16.29 15.28
CA ALA A 132 10.26 17.13 16.39
C ALA A 132 9.99 18.59 16.05
N GLU A 133 9.35 19.32 16.96
CA GLU A 133 8.96 20.74 16.76
C GLU A 133 8.11 20.94 15.48
N GLY A 134 7.23 19.97 15.18
CA GLY A 134 6.37 19.96 13.99
C GLY A 134 7.12 19.77 12.68
N ARG A 135 8.39 19.32 12.72
CA ARG A 135 9.29 19.25 11.57
C ARG A 135 9.97 17.89 11.42
N VAL A 136 10.40 17.61 10.20
CA VAL A 136 11.23 16.48 9.81
C VAL A 136 12.35 16.93 8.90
N ARG A 137 13.49 16.24 8.97
CA ARG A 137 14.68 16.54 8.17
C ARG A 137 14.95 15.44 7.15
N LEU A 138 15.31 15.85 5.94
CA LEU A 138 15.74 14.95 4.87
C LEU A 138 17.27 14.95 4.73
N ASP A 139 17.81 13.82 4.30
CA ASP A 139 19.23 13.66 4.00
C ASP A 139 19.66 14.43 2.74
N ARG A 140 18.70 14.70 1.85
CA ARG A 140 18.89 15.42 0.58
C ARG A 140 17.73 16.39 0.35
N PRO A 141 17.98 17.54 -0.30
CA PRO A 141 16.90 18.47 -0.63
C PRO A 141 15.94 17.83 -1.65
N ALA A 142 14.64 18.03 -1.43
CA ALA A 142 13.59 17.52 -2.31
C ALA A 142 12.47 18.55 -2.51
N SER A 143 11.81 18.51 -3.67
CA SER A 143 10.80 19.49 -4.08
C SER A 143 9.37 19.06 -3.77
N VAL A 144 9.07 17.77 -3.91
CA VAL A 144 7.78 17.17 -3.58
C VAL A 144 7.99 16.15 -2.47
N ILE A 145 7.34 16.38 -1.33
CA ILE A 145 7.54 15.56 -0.14
C ILE A 145 6.18 15.20 0.43
N HIS A 146 5.91 13.92 0.57
CA HIS A 146 4.75 13.38 1.28
C HIS A 146 5.23 12.81 2.60
N ALA A 147 4.69 13.30 3.72
CA ALA A 147 5.08 12.86 5.06
C ALA A 147 3.83 12.55 5.89
N GLY A 148 3.79 11.37 6.50
CA GLY A 148 2.68 10.95 7.34
C GLY A 148 2.98 9.67 8.11
N LEU A 149 2.02 9.21 8.90
CA LEU A 149 2.12 7.96 9.64
C LEU A 149 2.29 6.78 8.69
N PRO A 150 3.05 5.74 9.08
CA PRO A 150 3.20 4.53 8.29
C PRO A 150 1.84 3.83 8.14
N PHE A 151 1.54 3.39 6.92
CA PHE A 151 0.39 2.55 6.64
C PHE A 151 0.84 1.20 6.09
N MET A 152 0.32 0.12 6.67
CA MET A 152 0.64 -1.24 6.25
C MET A 152 -0.55 -1.85 5.50
N SER A 153 -0.36 -2.04 4.20
CA SER A 153 -1.32 -2.75 3.35
C SER A 153 -0.96 -4.23 3.30
N GLU A 154 -1.91 -5.10 3.59
CA GLU A 154 -1.73 -6.55 3.55
C GLU A 154 -2.84 -7.22 2.74
N LEU A 155 -2.43 -8.10 1.83
CA LEU A 155 -3.31 -8.96 1.05
C LEU A 155 -2.92 -10.42 1.29
N VAL A 156 -3.86 -11.18 1.84
CA VAL A 156 -3.79 -12.63 1.99
C VAL A 156 -4.90 -13.23 1.13
N PRO A 157 -4.60 -13.73 -0.08
CA PRO A 157 -5.57 -14.43 -0.89
C PRO A 157 -6.08 -15.68 -0.17
N MET A 158 -7.25 -16.16 -0.59
CA MET A 158 -7.74 -17.48 -0.18
C MET A 158 -6.66 -18.53 -0.47
N PRO A 159 -6.41 -19.49 0.44
CA PRO A 159 -5.49 -20.58 0.17
C PRO A 159 -5.85 -21.25 -1.16
N PHE A 160 -4.87 -21.34 -2.04
CA PHE A 160 -5.02 -22.10 -3.27
C PHE A 160 -5.03 -23.58 -2.90
N GLY A 161 -6.22 -24.17 -2.94
CA GLY A 161 -6.42 -25.61 -2.90
C GLY A 161 -6.96 -26.08 -4.25
N VAL A 162 -6.72 -27.34 -4.60
CA VAL A 162 -7.33 -27.95 -5.79
C VAL A 162 -8.81 -28.20 -5.49
N ALA A 163 -9.67 -27.22 -5.74
CA ALA A 163 -11.12 -27.36 -5.58
C ALA A 163 -11.87 -26.92 -6.85
N GLY A 164 -12.31 -27.91 -7.64
CA GLY A 164 -13.24 -27.83 -8.80
C GLY A 164 -12.50 -27.92 -10.15
N ASN A 165 -12.73 -28.88 -11.07
CA ASN A 165 -13.79 -29.86 -11.34
C ASN A 165 -13.15 -31.15 -11.92
N GLU A 166 -13.76 -32.32 -11.71
CA GLU A 166 -13.45 -33.65 -12.32
C GLU A 166 -12.49 -34.66 -11.64
N ILE A 167 -12.08 -34.49 -10.37
CA ILE A 167 -11.50 -35.65 -9.64
C ILE A 167 -12.18 -35.83 -8.30
N ALA A 168 -13.25 -36.62 -8.31
CA ALA A 168 -13.66 -37.38 -7.15
C ALA A 168 -12.56 -38.42 -6.84
N GLY A 169 -11.67 -38.09 -5.91
CA GLY A 169 -10.69 -39.06 -5.41
C GLY A 169 -9.42 -38.45 -4.83
N GLY A 170 -9.43 -38.27 -3.50
CA GLY A 170 -8.24 -38.14 -2.65
C GLY A 170 -7.42 -36.86 -2.85
N GLY A 171 -7.17 -36.11 -1.78
CA GLY A 171 -6.20 -35.02 -1.78
C GLY A 171 -4.85 -35.52 -2.30
N ARG A 172 -4.55 -35.22 -3.57
CA ARG A 172 -3.22 -35.45 -4.12
C ARG A 172 -2.33 -34.37 -3.51
N PRO A 173 -1.21 -34.75 -2.86
CA PRO A 173 -0.29 -33.77 -2.33
C PRO A 173 0.20 -32.89 -3.48
N MET A 174 0.02 -31.59 -3.35
CA MET A 174 0.47 -30.60 -4.31
C MET A 174 1.73 -29.93 -3.76
N ARG A 175 2.66 -29.59 -4.64
CA ARG A 175 3.81 -28.77 -4.26
C ARG A 175 3.77 -27.46 -5.03
N ALA A 176 3.46 -26.38 -4.31
CA ALA A 176 3.63 -25.03 -4.82
C ALA A 176 5.04 -24.55 -4.48
N THR A 177 5.83 -24.25 -5.50
CA THR A 177 7.19 -23.72 -5.34
C THR A 177 7.27 -22.24 -5.65
N ARG A 178 6.36 -21.72 -6.48
CA ARG A 178 6.35 -20.33 -6.94
C ARG A 178 4.92 -19.80 -7.00
N ALA A 179 4.80 -18.50 -6.75
CA ALA A 179 3.63 -17.72 -7.12
C ALA A 179 4.05 -16.61 -8.09
N ARG A 180 3.21 -16.29 -9.07
CA ARG A 180 3.34 -15.12 -9.93
C ARG A 180 2.33 -14.08 -9.51
N VAL A 181 2.81 -12.87 -9.24
CA VAL A 181 1.98 -11.72 -8.90
C VAL A 181 2.02 -10.77 -10.08
N ARG A 182 0.86 -10.49 -10.68
CA ARG A 182 0.73 -9.49 -11.73
C ARG A 182 0.44 -8.14 -11.09
N LEU A 183 1.32 -7.18 -11.36
CA LEU A 183 1.30 -5.84 -10.78
C LEU A 183 1.06 -4.81 -11.88
N HIS A 184 0.44 -3.70 -11.48
CA HIS A 184 0.26 -2.53 -12.32
C HIS A 184 0.75 -1.30 -11.59
N ARG A 185 1.62 -0.52 -12.22
CA ARG A 185 2.14 0.76 -11.70
C ARG A 185 2.53 0.71 -10.21
N SER A 186 3.27 -0.32 -9.84
CA SER A 186 3.59 -0.61 -8.44
C SER A 186 5.08 -0.47 -8.19
N LEU A 187 5.43 -0.06 -6.97
CA LEU A 187 6.79 -0.08 -6.45
C LEU A 187 6.77 -0.48 -4.98
N GLY A 188 7.82 -1.17 -4.56
CA GLY A 188 7.82 -1.82 -3.26
C GLY A 188 6.81 -2.97 -3.24
N LEU A 189 7.19 -4.08 -2.61
CA LEU A 189 6.29 -5.16 -2.25
C LEU A 189 7.12 -6.19 -1.49
N HIS A 190 6.59 -6.65 -0.38
CA HIS A 190 7.12 -7.81 0.31
C HIS A 190 6.17 -8.98 0.08
N ALA A 191 6.71 -10.13 -0.28
CA ALA A 191 5.92 -11.32 -0.55
C ALA A 191 6.54 -12.56 0.09
N GLY A 192 5.70 -13.47 0.57
CA GLY A 192 6.18 -14.69 1.20
C GLY A 192 5.06 -15.67 1.51
N PRO A 193 5.36 -16.89 1.97
CA PRO A 193 4.36 -17.89 2.31
C PRO A 193 3.53 -17.52 3.55
N ASP A 194 4.07 -16.67 4.44
CA ASP A 194 3.39 -16.20 5.66
C ASP A 194 3.91 -14.82 6.08
N ALA A 195 3.25 -14.22 7.09
CA ALA A 195 3.54 -12.91 7.63
C ALA A 195 4.93 -12.74 8.26
N THR A 196 5.63 -13.83 8.57
CA THR A 196 6.96 -13.84 9.22
C THR A 196 8.10 -14.08 8.24
N ARG A 197 7.82 -14.72 7.10
CA ARG A 197 8.80 -15.07 6.06
C ARG A 197 8.59 -14.27 4.79
N LEU A 198 8.53 -12.95 4.92
CA LEU A 198 8.39 -12.04 3.77
C LEU A 198 9.76 -11.70 3.18
N ARG A 199 9.83 -11.60 1.85
CA ARG A 199 11.01 -11.13 1.12
C ARG A 199 10.64 -9.93 0.25
N GLU A 200 11.53 -8.94 0.22
CA GLU A 200 11.38 -7.81 -0.68
C GLU A 200 11.49 -8.26 -2.14
N LEU A 201 10.54 -7.85 -2.97
CA LEU A 201 10.61 -8.04 -4.41
C LEU A 201 11.44 -6.92 -5.03
N SER A 202 12.48 -7.29 -5.79
CA SER A 202 13.28 -6.30 -6.49
C SER A 202 12.53 -5.74 -7.71
N PHE A 203 12.34 -4.42 -7.70
CA PHE A 203 11.79 -3.67 -8.83
C PHE A 203 12.86 -2.95 -9.65
N ARG A 204 14.04 -2.72 -9.05
CA ARG A 204 15.12 -2.04 -9.74
C ARG A 204 15.78 -2.93 -10.78
N THR A 205 16.09 -2.34 -11.92
CA THR A 205 16.89 -2.98 -12.96
C THR A 205 18.27 -2.34 -13.06
N ALA A 206 19.24 -3.03 -13.66
CA ALA A 206 20.58 -2.48 -13.89
C ALA A 206 20.59 -1.23 -14.79
N ARG A 207 19.46 -0.86 -15.41
CA ARG A 207 19.30 0.32 -16.24
C ARG A 207 18.90 1.56 -15.45
N ASP A 208 18.49 1.40 -14.20
CA ASP A 208 18.01 2.50 -13.38
C ASP A 208 19.18 3.38 -12.96
N VAL A 209 19.04 4.69 -13.15
CA VAL A 209 20.08 5.65 -12.78
C VAL A 209 20.18 5.71 -11.26
N THR A 210 21.40 5.55 -10.75
CA THR A 210 21.62 5.63 -9.30
C THR A 210 21.35 7.06 -8.82
N GLY A 211 20.44 7.19 -7.85
CA GLY A 211 20.10 8.48 -7.24
C GLY A 211 18.78 9.10 -7.73
N THR A 212 18.10 8.48 -8.69
CA THR A 212 16.73 8.85 -9.08
C THR A 212 15.72 7.84 -8.55
N ALA A 213 14.46 8.27 -8.41
CA ALA A 213 13.36 7.36 -8.12
C ALA A 213 13.23 6.32 -9.26
N PRO A 214 12.99 5.03 -8.95
CA PRO A 214 12.66 4.03 -9.97
C PRO A 214 11.33 4.34 -10.65
N SER A 215 11.19 3.90 -11.89
CA SER A 215 9.91 3.98 -12.60
C SER A 215 8.91 2.95 -12.09
N LEU A 216 7.61 3.26 -12.18
CA LEU A 216 6.57 2.35 -11.72
C LEU A 216 6.55 1.06 -12.54
N PHE A 217 6.56 -0.09 -11.87
CA PHE A 217 6.60 -1.37 -12.54
C PHE A 217 5.20 -1.88 -12.92
N SER A 218 5.05 -2.34 -14.16
CA SER A 218 3.88 -3.10 -14.63
C SER A 218 4.31 -4.40 -15.28
N GLY A 219 3.73 -5.51 -14.84
CA GLY A 219 4.08 -6.84 -15.34
C GLY A 219 3.99 -7.90 -14.25
N GLU A 220 4.62 -9.04 -14.49
CA GLU A 220 4.62 -10.16 -13.55
C GLU A 220 5.92 -10.20 -12.74
N ARG A 221 5.79 -10.55 -11.47
CA ARG A 221 6.90 -10.85 -10.57
C ARG A 221 6.73 -12.24 -9.99
N GLU A 222 7.82 -12.99 -9.99
CA GLU A 222 7.90 -14.29 -9.36
C GLU A 222 8.20 -14.13 -7.86
N VAL A 223 7.45 -14.83 -7.04
CA VAL A 223 7.63 -14.99 -5.61
C VAL A 223 8.00 -16.43 -5.36
N THR A 224 9.22 -16.68 -4.91
CA THR A 224 9.62 -18.02 -4.47
C THR A 224 8.97 -18.33 -3.14
N LEU A 225 8.21 -19.42 -3.10
CA LEU A 225 7.66 -19.96 -1.86
C LEU A 225 8.64 -21.05 -1.42
N ASP A 226 9.20 -20.91 -0.21
CA ASP A 226 9.95 -22.03 0.39
C ASP A 226 8.98 -23.23 0.40
N ALA A 227 9.36 -24.32 -0.26
CA ALA A 227 8.45 -25.36 -0.72
C ALA A 227 7.37 -25.72 0.32
N MET A 228 6.16 -25.24 0.07
CA MET A 228 5.02 -25.56 0.94
C MET A 228 4.56 -26.96 0.55
N THR A 229 4.77 -27.91 1.46
CA THR A 229 4.25 -29.28 1.31
C THR A 229 2.92 -29.35 2.06
N GLY A 230 1.83 -29.62 1.34
CA GLY A 230 0.50 -29.68 1.91
C GLY A 230 -0.60 -29.62 0.87
N ASP A 231 -1.85 -29.62 1.34
CA ASP A 231 -3.04 -29.65 0.48
C ASP A 231 -3.45 -28.24 -0.01
N SER A 232 -2.76 -27.19 0.45
CA SER A 232 -3.03 -25.81 0.08
C SER A 232 -1.76 -24.96 0.07
N ALA A 233 -1.68 -24.01 -0.86
CA ALA A 233 -0.64 -22.98 -0.92
C ALA A 233 -1.23 -21.61 -0.58
N THR A 234 -0.44 -20.74 0.06
CA THR A 234 -0.84 -19.36 0.34
C THR A 234 0.35 -18.45 0.11
N VAL A 235 0.06 -17.18 -0.23
CA VAL A 235 1.06 -16.12 -0.30
C VAL A 235 0.52 -14.92 0.45
N VAL A 236 1.36 -14.26 1.22
CA VAL A 236 1.08 -12.98 1.86
C VAL A 236 1.81 -11.91 1.08
N LEU A 237 1.08 -10.88 0.65
CA LEU A 237 1.62 -9.69 0.02
C LEU A 237 1.48 -8.53 1.00
N ARG A 238 2.58 -7.83 1.28
CA ARG A 238 2.62 -6.72 2.24
C ARG A 238 3.36 -5.53 1.65
N GLN A 239 2.74 -4.36 1.71
CA GLN A 239 3.36 -3.08 1.42
C GLN A 239 3.43 -2.26 2.71
N HIS A 240 4.61 -1.74 3.03
CA HIS A 240 4.82 -0.87 4.20
C HIS A 240 5.53 0.44 3.84
N ASP A 241 6.11 0.52 2.64
CA ASP A 241 6.66 1.74 2.10
C ASP A 241 5.52 2.64 1.59
N PRO A 242 5.70 3.97 1.60
CA PRO A 242 4.72 4.92 1.08
C PRO A 242 4.68 4.94 -0.46
N LEU A 243 4.49 3.77 -1.07
CA LEU A 243 4.55 3.54 -2.51
C LEU A 243 3.28 2.84 -3.02
N PRO A 244 2.90 3.07 -4.29
CA PRO A 244 1.71 2.46 -4.85
C PRO A 244 1.90 0.96 -5.04
N CYS A 245 0.84 0.19 -4.78
CA CYS A 245 0.80 -1.25 -5.06
C CYS A 245 -0.59 -1.66 -5.54
N THR A 246 -0.69 -1.99 -6.83
CA THR A 246 -1.92 -2.47 -7.48
C THR A 246 -1.71 -3.90 -7.95
N VAL A 247 -2.29 -4.85 -7.21
CA VAL A 247 -2.26 -6.28 -7.53
C VAL A 247 -3.43 -6.62 -8.44
N LEU A 248 -3.13 -7.09 -9.66
CA LEU A 248 -4.14 -7.50 -10.64
C LEU A 248 -4.51 -8.98 -10.53
N ALA A 249 -3.51 -9.83 -10.25
CA ALA A 249 -3.72 -11.27 -10.14
C ALA A 249 -2.61 -11.94 -9.33
N VAL A 250 -2.95 -13.07 -8.71
CA VAL A 250 -2.02 -13.99 -8.07
C VAL A 250 -2.27 -15.38 -8.65
N ALA A 251 -1.23 -16.01 -9.20
CA ALA A 251 -1.28 -17.37 -9.72
C ALA A 251 -0.19 -18.22 -9.04
N PHE A 252 -0.44 -19.52 -8.87
CA PHE A 252 0.54 -20.45 -8.30
C PHE A 252 1.05 -21.38 -9.40
N ASP A 253 2.36 -21.58 -9.47
CA ASP A 253 2.95 -22.66 -10.25
C ASP A 253 2.97 -23.91 -9.38
N VAL A 254 2.26 -24.94 -9.83
CA VAL A 254 2.01 -26.16 -9.06
C VAL A 254 2.59 -27.36 -9.79
N GLU A 255 3.38 -28.14 -9.06
CA GLU A 255 3.85 -29.45 -9.52
C GLU A 255 3.00 -30.52 -8.84
N ALA A 256 2.41 -31.41 -9.65
CA ALA A 256 1.72 -32.59 -9.14
C ALA A 256 2.77 -33.66 -8.78
N GLY A 257 2.73 -34.18 -7.56
CA GLY A 257 3.56 -35.33 -7.19
C GLY A 257 3.16 -36.58 -7.98
N GLU A 258 4.13 -37.30 -8.54
CA GLU A 258 3.93 -38.66 -9.05
C GLU A 258 3.82 -39.66 -7.88
N ILE A 259 3.03 -40.73 -8.09
CA ILE A 259 2.72 -41.79 -7.11
C ILE A 259 3.89 -42.76 -6.97
#